data_AF-A0A9D6MPI9-F1
#
_entry.id   AF-A0A9D6MPI9-F1
#
_cell.length_a   1.000
_cell.length_b   1.000
_cell.length_c   1.000
_cell.angle_alpha   90.00
_cell.angle_beta   90.00
_cell.angle_gamma   90.00
#
_symmetry.space_group_name_H-M   'P 1'
#
loop_
_entity.id
_entity.type
_entity.pdbx_description
1 polymer ?
#
loop_
_entity_poly.entity_id
_entity_poly.type
_entity_poly.pdbx_seq_one_letter_code
_entity_poly.pdbx_strand_id
1 'polypeptide(L)'
;MTGTSGIVVLNPNPEYFAVYVTGTSPVTLAGSSLNLFYGVVYAPTSSVSITGGTNFFGAFVGSSMLAGGSAKLHFYTALRGN
;
A
#
# COMPACT_ATOMS: atom_id res chain seq x y z
N MET A 1 11.09 -7.35 29.30
CA MET A 1 11.46 -6.65 28.07
C MET A 1 10.48 -7.08 26.98
N THR A 2 9.50 -6.25 26.64
CA THR A 2 8.63 -6.50 25.47
C THR A 2 9.36 -5.96 24.25
N GLY A 3 9.89 -6.84 23.40
CA GLY A 3 10.51 -6.41 22.14
C GLY A 3 9.45 -5.76 21.24
N THR A 4 9.66 -4.52 20.85
CA THR A 4 8.81 -3.85 19.86
C THR A 4 9.08 -4.48 18.49
N SER A 5 8.16 -5.28 17.97
CA SER A 5 8.22 -5.73 16.58
C SER A 5 7.90 -4.54 15.68
N GLY A 6 8.84 -4.16 14.81
CA GLY A 6 8.67 -3.10 13.84
C GLY A 6 8.92 -3.60 12.43
N ILE A 7 8.16 -3.08 11.46
CA ILE A 7 8.44 -3.26 10.05
C ILE A 7 9.27 -2.05 9.62
N VAL A 8 10.49 -2.30 9.12
CA VAL A 8 11.40 -1.26 8.65
C VAL A 8 11.49 -1.36 7.13
N VAL A 9 11.35 -0.21 6.45
CA VAL A 9 11.55 -0.11 5.01
C VAL A 9 13.05 -0.11 4.73
N LEU A 10 13.57 -1.21 4.17
CA LEU A 10 14.98 -1.31 3.78
C LEU A 10 15.26 -0.55 2.48
N ASN A 11 14.30 -0.53 1.56
CA ASN A 11 14.42 0.15 0.28
C ASN A 11 13.07 0.80 -0.10
N PRO A 12 13.03 2.11 -0.37
CA PRO A 12 11.79 2.82 -0.72
C PRO A 12 11.40 2.69 -2.20
N ASN A 13 12.12 1.92 -3.04
CA ASN A 13 11.67 1.64 -4.40
C ASN A 13 10.48 0.66 -4.35
N PRO A 14 9.25 1.08 -4.73
CA PRO A 14 8.07 0.24 -4.67
C PRO A 14 8.11 -0.98 -5.61
N GLU A 15 9.03 -1.03 -6.58
CA GLU A 15 9.17 -2.19 -7.47
C GLU A 15 9.72 -3.43 -6.76
N TYR A 16 10.38 -3.26 -5.61
CA TYR A 16 10.98 -4.37 -4.86
C TYR A 16 10.02 -5.08 -3.92
N PHE A 17 8.80 -4.58 -3.76
CA PHE A 17 7.80 -5.19 -2.89
C PHE A 17 6.43 -5.26 -3.57
N ALA A 18 5.91 -6.47 -3.71
CA ALA A 18 4.61 -6.71 -4.30
C ALA A 18 3.76 -7.64 -3.41
N VAL A 19 2.48 -7.29 -3.28
CA VAL A 19 1.46 -8.11 -2.62
C VAL A 19 0.47 -8.60 -3.67
N TYR A 20 0.34 -9.92 -3.79
CA TYR A 20 -0.62 -10.58 -4.67
C TYR A 20 -1.75 -11.17 -3.85
N VAL A 21 -2.99 -10.77 -4.16
CA VAL A 21 -4.19 -11.23 -3.47
C VAL A 21 -5.05 -12.01 -4.44
N THR A 22 -5.34 -13.27 -4.09
CA THR A 22 -6.11 -14.21 -4.91
C THR A 22 -7.54 -14.40 -4.42
N GLY A 23 -7.86 -13.87 -3.24
CA GLY A 23 -9.21 -13.94 -2.66
C GLY A 23 -10.14 -12.84 -3.16
N THR A 24 -11.33 -12.77 -2.56
CA THR A 24 -12.33 -11.72 -2.81
C THR A 24 -12.54 -10.81 -1.61
N SER A 25 -11.97 -11.18 -0.45
CA SER A 25 -12.05 -10.36 0.76
C SER A 25 -11.40 -8.99 0.56
N PRO A 26 -11.96 -7.92 1.14
CA PRO A 26 -11.39 -6.57 1.03
C PRO A 26 -9.94 -6.51 1.52
N VAL A 27 -9.10 -5.79 0.79
CA VAL A 27 -7.72 -5.47 1.17
C VAL A 27 -7.72 -4.08 1.82
N THR A 28 -7.28 -3.98 3.07
CA THR A 28 -7.22 -2.71 3.79
C THR A 28 -5.79 -2.33 4.13
N LEU A 29 -5.38 -1.16 3.66
CA LEU A 29 -4.14 -0.48 4.04
C LEU A 29 -4.52 0.67 4.98
N ALA A 30 -4.24 0.50 6.27
CA ALA A 30 -4.58 1.46 7.31
C ALA A 30 -3.37 1.80 8.16
N GLY A 31 -3.31 3.04 8.66
CA GLY A 31 -2.22 3.52 9.50
C GLY A 31 -2.32 5.01 9.79
N SER A 32 -1.30 5.53 10.46
CA SER A 32 -1.12 6.95 10.74
C SER A 32 -0.28 7.64 9.67
N SER A 33 -0.14 8.97 9.74
CA SER A 33 0.75 9.75 8.88
C SER A 33 2.23 9.39 8.99
N LEU A 34 2.63 8.67 10.04
CA LEU A 34 3.99 8.15 10.22
C LEU A 34 4.20 6.82 9.48
N ASN A 35 3.13 6.16 9.03
CA ASN A 35 3.21 4.90 8.32
C ASN A 35 3.36 5.15 6.82
N LEU A 36 4.46 4.63 6.27
CA LEU A 36 4.79 4.72 4.85
C LEU A 36 4.71 3.31 4.26
N PHE A 37 3.92 3.15 3.20
CA PHE A 37 3.90 1.93 2.40
C PHE A 37 4.59 2.18 1.06
N TYR A 38 5.53 1.32 0.71
CA TYR A 38 6.19 1.31 -0.60
C TYR A 38 5.95 -0.05 -1.23
N GLY A 39 5.27 -0.09 -2.37
CA GLY A 39 5.02 -1.36 -3.05
C GLY A 39 3.92 -1.32 -4.10
N VAL A 40 3.70 -2.48 -4.70
CA VAL A 40 2.57 -2.74 -5.60
C VAL A 40 1.57 -3.67 -4.94
N VAL A 41 0.27 -3.38 -5.07
CA VAL A 41 -0.81 -4.28 -4.62
C VAL A 41 -1.63 -4.75 -5.81
N TYR A 42 -1.59 -6.04 -6.11
CA TYR A 42 -2.39 -6.65 -7.17
C TYR A 42 -3.48 -7.54 -6.57
N ALA A 43 -4.72 -7.03 -6.58
CA ALA A 43 -5.89 -7.64 -5.96
C ALA A 43 -7.14 -7.50 -6.85
N PRO A 44 -7.11 -8.03 -8.10
CA PRO A 44 -8.10 -7.71 -9.13
C PRO A 44 -9.54 -8.10 -8.78
N THR A 45 -9.73 -9.07 -7.89
CA THR A 45 -11.03 -9.57 -7.43
C THR A 45 -11.50 -8.99 -6.09
N SER A 46 -10.65 -8.22 -5.42
CA SER A 46 -10.95 -7.61 -4.12
C SER A 46 -11.09 -6.09 -4.24
N SER A 47 -11.94 -5.51 -3.38
CA SER A 47 -11.91 -4.07 -3.16
C SER A 47 -10.66 -3.68 -2.38
N VAL A 48 -10.02 -2.57 -2.78
CA VAL A 48 -8.84 -2.02 -2.11
C VAL A 48 -9.27 -0.75 -1.36
N SER A 49 -9.04 -0.74 -0.06
CA SER A 49 -9.31 0.39 0.83
C SER A 49 -8.00 0.95 1.39
N ILE A 50 -7.75 2.23 1.16
CA ILE A 50 -6.60 2.96 1.72
C ILE A 50 -7.16 4.06 2.61
N THR A 51 -6.92 3.92 3.92
CA THR A 51 -7.62 4.70 4.95
C THR A 51 -6.67 5.14 6.07
N GLY A 52 -7.18 5.98 6.97
CA GLY A 52 -6.40 6.62 8.03
C GLY A 52 -5.57 7.79 7.50
N GLY A 53 -4.34 7.91 7.98
CA GLY A 53 -3.38 8.96 7.57
C GLY A 53 -2.20 8.45 6.74
N THR A 54 -2.19 7.18 6.35
CA THR A 54 -1.06 6.51 5.67
C THR A 54 -0.62 7.22 4.38
N ASN A 55 0.68 7.19 4.10
CA ASN A 55 1.25 7.59 2.81
C ASN A 55 1.59 6.32 2.00
N PHE A 56 0.95 6.17 0.83
CA PHE A 56 1.15 5.05 -0.08
C PHE A 56 1.96 5.51 -1.29
N PHE A 57 3.07 4.82 -1.57
CA PHE A 57 3.96 5.06 -2.71
C PHE A 57 4.00 3.81 -3.58
N GLY A 58 3.53 3.92 -4.82
CA GLY A 58 3.54 2.82 -5.78
C GLY A 58 2.27 2.75 -6.62
N ALA A 59 1.78 1.55 -6.87
CA ALA A 59 0.60 1.29 -7.69
C ALA A 59 -0.29 0.20 -7.08
N PHE A 60 -1.56 0.20 -7.44
CA PHE A 60 -2.47 -0.89 -7.07
C PHE A 60 -3.44 -1.22 -8.22
N VAL A 61 -3.90 -2.46 -8.23
CA VAL A 61 -4.99 -2.96 -9.08
C VAL A 61 -6.01 -3.61 -8.16
N GLY A 62 -7.24 -3.13 -8.19
CA GLY A 62 -8.36 -3.64 -7.39
C GLY A 62 -9.64 -3.66 -8.21
N SER A 63 -10.64 -4.44 -7.77
CA SER A 63 -11.97 -4.44 -8.41
C SER A 63 -12.69 -3.10 -8.23
N SER A 64 -12.40 -2.43 -7.12
CA SER A 64 -12.84 -1.09 -6.77
C SER A 64 -11.86 -0.47 -5.79
N MET A 65 -11.90 0.85 -5.67
CA MET A 65 -11.02 1.63 -4.81
C MET A 65 -11.83 2.52 -3.86
N LEU A 66 -11.49 2.46 -2.57
CA LEU A 66 -11.95 3.40 -1.56
C LEU A 66 -10.73 4.11 -0.95
N ALA A 67 -10.61 5.42 -1.19
CA ALA A 67 -9.71 6.28 -0.44
C ALA A 67 -10.51 7.06 0.59
N GLY A 68 -10.17 6.89 1.87
CA GLY A 68 -10.86 7.54 2.99
C GLY A 68 -9.90 8.18 3.98
N GLY A 69 -10.42 9.07 4.82
CA GLY A 69 -9.62 9.78 5.83
C GLY A 69 -8.69 10.83 5.22
N SER A 70 -7.43 10.85 5.66
CA SER A 70 -6.38 11.77 5.21
C SER A 70 -5.23 11.04 4.51
N ALA A 71 -5.51 9.84 3.98
CA ALA A 71 -4.52 9.04 3.27
C ALA A 71 -4.01 9.76 2.01
N LYS A 72 -2.72 9.60 1.72
CA LYS A 72 -2.08 10.20 0.56
C LYS A 72 -1.56 9.12 -0.38
N LEU A 73 -1.85 9.30 -1.66
CA LEU A 73 -1.45 8.40 -2.74
C LEU A 73 -0.43 9.12 -3.61
N HIS A 74 0.78 8.60 -3.63
CA HIS A 74 1.90 9.15 -4.35
C HIS A 74 2.24 8.24 -5.52
N PHE A 75 2.07 8.77 -6.74
CA PHE A 75 2.59 8.12 -7.93
C PHE A 75 4.12 8.13 -7.87
N TYR A 76 4.74 6.94 -7.93
CA TYR A 76 6.19 6.82 -7.94
C TYR A 76 6.69 6.86 -9.39
N THR A 77 7.50 7.87 -9.72
CA THR A 77 7.90 8.14 -11.11
C THR A 77 8.74 7.04 -11.75
N ALA A 78 9.37 6.15 -10.97
CA ALA A 78 10.11 5.00 -11.53
C ALA A 78 9.20 3.93 -12.15
N LEU A 79 7.93 3.84 -11.73
CA LEU A 79 6.94 2.95 -12.37
C LEU A 79 6.48 3.46 -13.75
N ARG A 80 6.95 4.62 -14.17
CA ARG A 80 6.77 5.12 -15.53
C ARG A 80 7.79 4.36 -16.38
N GLY A 81 7.37 3.19 -16.90
CA GLY A 81 8.21 2.32 -17.73
C GLY A 81 9.01 3.14 -18.74
N ASN A 82 10.33 2.94 -18.72
CA ASN A 82 11.24 3.51 -19.71
C ASN A 82 10.98 2.88 -21.09
#